data_AF-A0A9P9S685-F1
#
_entry.id   AF-A0A9P9S685-F1
#
_cell.length_a   1.000
_cell.length_b   1.000
_cell.length_c   1.000
_cell.angle_alpha   90.00
_cell.angle_beta   90.00
_cell.angle_gamma   90.00
#
_symmetry.space_group_name_H-M   'P 1'
#
loop_
_entity.id
_entity.type
_entity.pdbx_description
1 polymer ?
#
loop_
_entity_poly.entity_id
_entity_poly.type
_entity_poly.pdbx_seq_one_letter_code
_entity_poly.pdbx_strand_id
1 'polypeptide(L)'
;MEIRTVSPEDIKAVATNTARAIPIDQIDATFKSQYTDLISAPLGSKILSFSDEWFAAAENLITPTPPIRKPGVFTHAGAWYDGWETRRHNTEPADWVVLRLGTASGKVAGVEIDTAFFNGNHAPEIAVEGAFITDEKEEEEVKKAGYTGWETILAKQECGPTQRHG
;
A
#
# COMPACT_ATOMS: atom_id res chain seq x y z
N MET A 1 -3.07 30.24 -11.97
CA MET A 1 -3.32 29.04 -11.14
C MET A 1 -2.18 29.00 -10.14
N GLU A 2 -2.38 29.49 -8.93
CA GLU A 2 -1.32 29.51 -7.91
C GLU A 2 -1.16 28.10 -7.34
N ILE A 3 0.01 27.50 -7.57
CA ILE A 3 0.36 26.21 -7.00
C ILE A 3 0.75 26.50 -5.55
N ARG A 4 -0.12 26.14 -4.60
CA ARG A 4 0.21 26.18 -3.17
C ARG A 4 1.32 25.16 -2.90
N THR A 5 2.54 25.65 -2.71
CA THR A 5 3.66 24.85 -2.21
C THR A 5 3.46 24.64 -0.71
N VAL A 6 3.23 23.39 -0.30
CA VAL A 6 3.10 23.01 1.11
C VAL A 6 4.52 22.85 1.67
N SER A 7 4.85 23.52 2.76
CA SER A 7 6.16 23.37 3.40
C SER A 7 6.22 22.08 4.24
N PRO A 8 7.40 21.49 4.49
CA PRO A 8 7.53 20.34 5.38
C PRO A 8 6.98 20.56 6.80
N GLU A 9 6.96 21.82 7.26
CA GLU A 9 6.41 22.20 8.57
C GLU A 9 4.87 22.16 8.59
N ASP A 10 4.22 22.48 7.47
CA ASP A 10 2.75 22.41 7.32
C ASP A 10 2.22 20.96 7.32
N ILE A 11 3.10 19.98 7.09
CA ILE A 11 2.76 18.54 7.06
C ILE A 11 2.71 17.98 8.50
N LYS A 12 3.53 18.49 9.42
CA LYS A 12 3.65 17.97 10.80
C LYS A 12 2.40 18.18 11.67
N ALA A 13 1.42 18.97 11.22
CA ALA A 13 0.24 19.32 12.00
C ALA A 13 -0.97 18.37 11.84
N VAL A 14 -0.86 17.24 11.13
CA VAL A 14 -2.01 16.38 10.83
C VAL A 14 -1.76 14.92 11.23
N ALA A 15 -1.80 14.62 12.53
CA ALA A 15 -1.86 13.24 13.02
C ALA A 15 -2.45 13.17 14.43
N THR A 16 -3.75 13.47 14.59
CA THR A 16 -4.47 13.21 15.85
C THR A 16 -5.84 12.56 15.66
N ASN A 17 -6.20 12.14 14.44
CA ASN A 17 -7.50 11.53 14.21
C ASN A 17 -7.36 10.01 14.10
N THR A 18 -8.03 9.28 14.99
CA THR A 18 -8.21 7.83 14.90
C THR A 18 -8.80 7.45 13.55
N ALA A 19 -8.25 6.42 12.89
CA ALA A 19 -8.69 6.00 11.57
C ALA A 19 -10.19 5.67 11.53
N ARG A 20 -10.86 6.29 10.55
CA ARG A 20 -12.22 6.05 10.06
C ARG A 20 -12.41 4.76 9.27
N ALA A 21 -12.89 3.64 9.83
CA ALA A 21 -13.33 2.53 8.98
C ALA A 21 -14.52 2.93 8.08
N ILE A 22 -14.45 2.62 6.79
CA ILE A 22 -15.48 2.87 5.78
C ILE A 22 -16.20 1.56 5.44
N PRO A 23 -17.55 1.53 5.47
CA PRO A 23 -18.32 0.38 5.02
C PRO A 23 -17.99 -0.01 3.56
N ILE A 24 -17.92 -1.31 3.27
CA ILE A 24 -17.51 -1.84 1.95
C ILE A 24 -18.31 -1.24 0.79
N ASP A 25 -19.62 -1.06 0.99
CA ASP A 25 -20.55 -0.49 0.01
C ASP A 25 -20.35 1.02 -0.22
N GLN A 26 -19.57 1.70 0.63
CA GLN A 26 -19.29 3.13 0.58
C GLN A 26 -17.85 3.47 0.16
N ILE A 27 -16.96 2.49 0.02
CA ILE A 27 -15.55 2.72 -0.34
C ILE A 27 -15.44 3.46 -1.68
N ASP A 28 -16.13 2.98 -2.71
CA ASP A 28 -16.10 3.59 -4.05
C ASP A 28 -16.66 5.02 -4.05
N ALA A 29 -17.78 5.24 -3.36
CA ALA A 29 -18.40 6.55 -3.25
C ALA A 29 -17.48 7.55 -2.51
N THR A 30 -16.69 7.05 -1.55
CA THR A 30 -15.77 7.87 -0.76
C THR A 30 -14.51 8.21 -1.54
N PHE A 31 -13.82 7.20 -2.10
CA PHE A 31 -12.51 7.40 -2.72
C PHE A 31 -12.59 7.81 -4.20
N LYS A 32 -13.29 7.06 -5.04
CA LYS A 32 -13.19 7.20 -6.52
C LYS A 32 -13.67 8.53 -7.08
N SER A 33 -14.54 9.23 -6.36
CA SER A 33 -15.15 10.49 -6.83
C SER A 33 -14.43 11.75 -6.31
N GLN A 34 -13.64 11.64 -5.25
CA GLN A 34 -13.10 12.80 -4.54
C GLN A 34 -11.57 12.80 -4.42
N TYR A 35 -10.94 11.64 -4.57
CA TYR A 35 -9.51 11.47 -4.32
C TYR A 35 -8.81 10.83 -5.50
N THR A 36 -7.51 11.11 -5.61
CA THR A 36 -6.61 10.46 -6.53
C THR A 36 -5.94 9.29 -5.82
N ASP A 37 -5.91 8.14 -6.46
CA ASP A 37 -5.06 7.04 -6.03
C ASP A 37 -3.57 7.40 -6.25
N LEU A 38 -2.88 7.74 -5.16
CA LEU A 38 -1.48 8.20 -5.19
C LEU A 38 -0.51 7.07 -5.53
N ILE A 39 -0.92 5.81 -5.36
CA ILE A 39 -0.08 4.63 -5.60
C ILE A 39 -0.37 3.99 -6.95
N SER A 40 -1.21 4.59 -7.79
CA SER A 40 -1.59 4.04 -9.10
C SER A 40 -0.42 4.03 -10.10
N ALA A 41 -0.13 2.87 -10.71
CA ALA A 41 0.96 2.73 -11.68
C ALA A 41 0.87 3.71 -12.87
N PRO A 42 -0.32 4.00 -13.46
CA PRO A 42 -0.45 5.02 -14.51
C PRO A 42 -0.05 6.44 -14.09
N LEU A 43 -0.06 6.74 -12.79
CA LEU A 43 0.42 8.00 -12.24
C LEU A 43 1.96 8.05 -12.13
N GLY A 44 2.63 6.94 -12.44
CA GLY A 44 4.08 6.80 -12.33
C GLY A 44 4.58 6.25 -11.00
N SER A 45 3.68 5.68 -10.18
CA SER A 45 4.07 5.00 -8.95
C SER A 45 4.93 3.78 -9.26
N LYS A 46 5.78 3.40 -8.30
CA LYS A 46 6.71 2.27 -8.46
C LYS A 46 6.93 1.55 -7.15
N ILE A 47 7.07 0.24 -7.21
CA ILE A 47 7.65 -0.53 -6.11
C ILE A 47 9.16 -0.26 -6.10
N LEU A 48 9.69 0.15 -4.94
CA LEU A 48 11.12 0.42 -4.76
C LEU A 48 11.86 -0.80 -4.19
N SER A 49 11.23 -1.51 -3.27
CA SER A 49 11.78 -2.69 -2.60
C SER A 49 10.69 -3.43 -1.82
N PHE A 50 10.98 -4.65 -1.38
CA PHE A 50 10.07 -5.53 -0.68
C PHE A 50 10.88 -6.58 0.11
N SER A 51 10.24 -7.21 1.09
CA SER A 51 10.83 -8.33 1.85
C SER A 51 10.87 -9.64 1.04
N ASP A 52 9.77 -9.96 0.36
CA ASP A 52 9.58 -11.22 -0.38
C ASP A 52 8.47 -11.06 -1.42
N GLU A 53 8.48 -11.85 -2.50
CA GLU A 53 7.45 -11.86 -3.56
C GLU A 53 7.26 -13.26 -4.16
N TRP A 54 7.47 -14.30 -3.36
CA TRP A 54 7.67 -15.64 -3.90
C TRP A 54 6.49 -16.18 -4.72
N PHE A 55 5.25 -15.95 -4.27
CA PHE A 55 4.06 -16.49 -4.93
C PHE A 55 3.45 -15.50 -5.92
N ALA A 56 3.44 -14.20 -5.60
CA ALA A 56 2.93 -13.15 -6.46
C ALA A 56 3.65 -11.81 -6.22
N ALA A 57 3.89 -11.06 -7.30
CA ALA A 57 4.72 -9.84 -7.31
C ALA A 57 4.03 -8.66 -6.61
N ALA A 58 4.81 -7.82 -5.91
CA ALA A 58 4.27 -6.64 -5.24
C ALA A 58 3.78 -5.57 -6.21
N GLU A 59 4.27 -5.57 -7.46
CA GLU A 59 3.79 -4.69 -8.53
C GLU A 59 2.29 -4.82 -8.81
N ASN A 60 1.66 -5.95 -8.45
CA ASN A 60 0.22 -6.11 -8.60
C ASN A 60 -0.57 -5.13 -7.71
N LEU A 61 -0.01 -4.70 -6.57
CA LEU A 61 -0.68 -3.79 -5.62
C LEU A 61 -0.96 -2.40 -6.20
N ILE A 62 -0.21 -1.98 -7.21
CA ILE A 62 -0.33 -0.66 -7.84
C ILE A 62 -1.13 -0.70 -9.15
N THR A 63 -1.75 -1.84 -9.46
CA THR A 63 -2.56 -2.03 -10.67
C THR A 63 -3.91 -1.33 -10.48
N PRO A 64 -4.34 -0.44 -11.41
CA PRO A 64 -5.56 0.35 -11.25
C PRO A 64 -6.86 -0.45 -11.46
N THR A 65 -6.76 -1.65 -12.02
CA THR A 65 -7.92 -2.51 -12.28
C THR A 65 -8.25 -3.34 -11.05
N PRO A 66 -9.54 -3.65 -10.80
CA PRO A 66 -9.91 -4.59 -9.75
C PRO A 66 -9.15 -5.93 -9.89
N PRO A 67 -8.74 -6.56 -8.78
CA PRO A 67 -8.07 -7.86 -8.82
C PRO A 67 -8.91 -8.89 -9.58
N ILE A 68 -8.25 -9.81 -10.31
CA ILE A 68 -8.91 -10.93 -10.97
C ILE A 68 -8.36 -12.28 -10.51
N ARG A 69 -9.21 -13.32 -10.55
CA ARG A 69 -8.80 -14.70 -10.32
C ARG A 69 -8.82 -15.50 -11.61
N LYS A 70 -7.78 -16.30 -11.84
CA LYS A 70 -7.70 -17.25 -12.96
C LYS A 70 -7.52 -18.68 -12.45
N PRO A 71 -8.61 -19.37 -12.05
CA PRO A 71 -8.52 -20.76 -11.61
C PRO A 71 -7.87 -21.65 -12.68
N GLY A 72 -6.95 -22.53 -12.25
CA GLY A 72 -6.22 -23.43 -13.15
C GLY A 72 -4.99 -22.82 -13.83
N VAL A 73 -4.70 -21.53 -13.61
CA VAL A 73 -3.44 -20.91 -14.05
C VAL A 73 -2.42 -21.00 -12.92
N PHE A 74 -1.23 -21.50 -13.26
CA PHE A 74 -0.12 -21.71 -12.33
C PHE A 74 1.14 -21.00 -12.81
N THR A 75 1.90 -20.47 -11.87
CA THR A 75 3.28 -20.03 -12.05
C THR A 75 4.22 -21.14 -11.57
N HIS A 76 5.52 -20.91 -11.70
CA HIS A 76 6.53 -21.80 -11.10
C HIS A 76 6.41 -21.97 -9.57
N ALA A 77 5.77 -21.01 -8.88
CA ALA A 77 5.67 -20.99 -7.42
C ALA A 77 4.31 -21.51 -6.89
N GLY A 78 3.28 -21.65 -7.75
CA GLY A 78 1.96 -22.09 -7.32
C GLY A 78 0.84 -21.55 -8.19
N ALA A 79 -0.38 -21.45 -7.63
CA ALA A 79 -1.50 -20.83 -8.34
C ALA A 79 -1.23 -19.35 -8.58
N TRP A 80 -1.57 -18.84 -9.77
CA TRP A 80 -1.40 -17.43 -10.10
C TRP A 80 -2.41 -16.56 -9.35
N TYR A 81 -1.92 -15.53 -8.65
CA TYR A 81 -2.73 -14.50 -7.99
C TYR A 81 -2.47 -13.12 -8.58
N ASP A 82 -3.53 -12.31 -8.60
CA ASP A 82 -3.48 -10.89 -8.92
C ASP A 82 -3.43 -10.10 -7.60
N GLY A 83 -2.23 -10.00 -7.05
CA GLY A 83 -1.96 -9.43 -5.74
C GLY A 83 -0.51 -9.70 -5.33
N TRP A 84 -0.15 -9.38 -4.09
CA TRP A 84 1.17 -9.65 -3.53
C TRP A 84 1.08 -10.81 -2.53
N GLU A 85 1.95 -11.82 -2.67
CA GLU A 85 1.94 -12.99 -1.80
C GLU A 85 3.36 -13.49 -1.51
N THR A 86 3.67 -13.59 -0.21
CA THR A 86 4.99 -13.95 0.32
C THR A 86 5.05 -15.40 0.82
N ARG A 87 6.27 -15.90 1.07
CA ARG A 87 6.48 -17.22 1.68
C ARG A 87 5.89 -17.30 3.07
N ARG A 88 5.35 -18.49 3.40
CA ARG A 88 4.93 -18.83 4.76
C ARG A 88 6.12 -18.93 5.70
N HIS A 89 5.84 -18.76 6.99
CA HIS A 89 6.81 -18.88 8.09
C HIS A 89 7.92 -17.84 8.02
N ASN A 90 7.56 -16.59 7.72
CA ASN A 90 8.45 -15.45 7.87
C ASN A 90 8.99 -15.41 9.31
N THR A 91 10.32 -15.29 9.45
CA THR A 91 11.00 -15.19 10.75
C THR A 91 11.05 -13.76 11.28
N GLU A 92 10.83 -12.78 10.40
CA GLU A 92 10.71 -11.38 10.74
C GLU A 92 9.29 -11.05 11.23
N PRO A 93 9.08 -9.93 11.94
CA PRO A 93 7.77 -9.58 12.50
C PRO A 93 6.66 -9.36 11.45
N ALA A 94 7.03 -9.00 10.21
CA ALA A 94 6.12 -8.77 9.10
C ALA A 94 6.85 -8.84 7.76
N ASP A 95 6.11 -9.13 6.69
CA ASP A 95 6.52 -8.78 5.34
C ASP A 95 6.20 -7.32 5.04
N TRP A 96 7.00 -6.68 4.19
CA TRP A 96 6.85 -5.27 3.85
C TRP A 96 7.11 -5.02 2.37
N VAL A 97 6.51 -3.94 1.86
CA VAL A 97 6.75 -3.40 0.54
C VAL A 97 6.89 -1.89 0.64
N VAL A 98 7.90 -1.33 -0.02
CA VAL A 98 8.11 0.10 -0.14
C VAL A 98 7.74 0.53 -1.54
N LEU A 99 6.84 1.49 -1.65
CA LEU A 99 6.41 2.07 -2.91
C LEU A 99 6.61 3.59 -2.92
N ARG A 100 6.86 4.12 -4.10
CA ARG A 100 6.95 5.55 -4.39
C ARG A 100 5.62 6.01 -4.98
N LEU A 101 5.08 7.11 -4.46
CA LEU A 101 3.89 7.75 -5.01
C LEU A 101 4.13 8.21 -6.45
N GLY A 102 3.11 8.17 -7.30
CA GLY A 102 3.22 8.67 -8.68
C GLY A 102 3.37 10.20 -8.76
N THR A 103 2.94 10.90 -7.72
CA THR A 103 3.09 12.35 -7.57
C THR A 103 4.38 12.72 -6.82
N ALA A 104 4.88 13.94 -7.01
CA ALA A 104 6.02 14.45 -6.24
C ALA A 104 5.75 14.46 -4.72
N SER A 105 4.50 14.69 -4.31
CA SER A 105 4.03 14.58 -2.94
C SER A 105 2.50 14.49 -2.89
N GLY A 106 1.95 14.01 -1.77
CA GLY A 106 0.51 13.92 -1.57
C GLY A 106 0.13 13.94 -0.09
N LYS A 107 -1.12 14.31 0.19
CA LYS A 107 -1.72 14.16 1.52
C LYS A 107 -2.59 12.92 1.51
N VAL A 108 -2.33 11.98 2.41
CA VAL A 108 -3.12 10.74 2.51
C VAL A 108 -4.41 11.05 3.26
N ALA A 109 -5.53 10.88 2.58
CA ALA A 109 -6.86 11.06 3.17
C ALA A 109 -7.48 9.75 3.70
N GLY A 110 -7.00 8.61 3.18
CA GLY A 110 -7.44 7.28 3.54
C GLY A 110 -6.60 6.23 2.82
N VAL A 111 -6.80 4.97 3.19
CA VAL A 111 -6.10 3.82 2.63
C VAL A 111 -7.15 2.76 2.32
N GLU A 112 -7.06 2.14 1.16
CA GLU A 112 -7.83 0.94 0.85
C GLU A 112 -6.91 -0.29 0.86
N ILE A 113 -7.35 -1.36 1.50
CA ILE A 113 -6.68 -2.66 1.53
C ILE A 113 -7.65 -3.69 0.96
N ASP A 114 -7.33 -4.28 -0.19
CA ASP A 114 -8.15 -5.33 -0.82
C ASP A 114 -7.46 -6.69 -0.71
N THR A 115 -8.08 -7.62 0.03
CA THR A 115 -7.61 -9.00 0.18
C THR A 115 -8.31 -9.97 -0.78
N ALA A 116 -8.92 -9.46 -1.87
CA ALA A 116 -9.64 -10.24 -2.87
C ALA A 116 -8.94 -11.57 -3.23
N PHE A 117 -9.72 -12.65 -3.18
CA PHE A 117 -9.29 -14.03 -3.48
C PHE A 117 -8.28 -14.67 -2.51
N PHE A 118 -7.70 -13.93 -1.58
CA PHE A 118 -6.91 -14.50 -0.49
C PHE A 118 -7.84 -14.96 0.63
N ASN A 119 -8.09 -16.27 0.70
CA ASN A 119 -8.99 -16.87 1.68
C ASN A 119 -8.24 -17.91 2.53
N GLY A 120 -8.00 -17.56 3.79
CA GLY A 120 -7.12 -18.30 4.72
C GLY A 120 -5.62 -17.98 4.60
N ASN A 121 -5.19 -17.30 3.54
CA ASN A 121 -3.81 -16.80 3.35
C ASN A 121 -3.76 -15.28 3.14
N HIS A 122 -4.80 -14.54 3.51
CA HIS A 122 -4.77 -13.07 3.53
C HIS A 122 -3.78 -12.59 4.59
N ALA A 123 -3.29 -11.36 4.44
CA ALA A 123 -2.58 -10.69 5.51
C ALA A 123 -3.50 -10.62 6.74
N PRO A 124 -3.06 -11.08 7.94
CA PRO A 124 -3.91 -11.04 9.13
C PRO A 124 -4.08 -9.62 9.66
N GLU A 125 -3.02 -8.82 9.59
CA GLU A 125 -3.02 -7.41 9.98
C GLU A 125 -2.14 -6.62 9.02
N ILE A 126 -2.50 -5.35 8.78
CA ILE A 126 -1.71 -4.41 7.97
C ILE A 126 -1.57 -3.09 8.72
N ALA A 127 -0.38 -2.49 8.62
CA ALA A 127 -0.13 -1.10 8.98
C ALA A 127 0.41 -0.35 7.75
N VAL A 128 0.24 0.96 7.71
CA VAL A 128 0.77 1.82 6.64
C VAL A 128 1.57 2.94 7.26
N GLU A 129 2.74 3.17 6.70
CA GLU A 129 3.65 4.23 7.08
C GLU A 129 4.06 5.04 5.84
N GLY A 130 4.53 6.26 6.05
CA GLY A 130 5.00 7.13 4.99
C GLY A 130 6.22 7.94 5.42
N ALA A 131 7.01 8.36 4.45
CA ALA A 131 8.16 9.22 4.66
C ALA A 131 8.19 10.29 3.55
N PHE A 132 8.61 11.51 3.91
CA PHE A 132 8.74 12.60 2.95
C PHE A 132 10.22 12.78 2.59
N ILE A 133 10.61 12.20 1.46
CA ILE A 133 12.01 12.13 1.02
C ILE A 133 12.30 13.27 0.04
N THR A 134 13.32 14.09 0.34
CA THR A 134 13.71 15.21 -0.53
C THR A 134 15.09 15.06 -1.17
N ASP A 135 15.90 14.11 -0.69
CA ASP A 135 17.24 13.88 -1.19
C ASP A 135 17.42 12.46 -1.74
N GLU A 136 18.26 12.34 -2.77
CA GLU A 136 18.50 11.07 -3.47
C GLU A 136 19.19 10.02 -2.61
N LYS A 137 19.96 10.43 -1.59
CA LYS A 137 20.66 9.48 -0.71
C LYS A 137 19.66 8.78 0.19
N GLU A 138 18.70 9.52 0.71
CA GLU A 138 17.63 9.01 1.55
C GLU A 138 16.67 8.10 0.74
N GLU A 139 16.48 8.36 -0.57
CA GLU A 139 15.77 7.44 -1.47
C GLU A 139 16.46 6.06 -1.60
N GLU A 140 17.78 5.96 -1.42
CA GLU A 140 18.47 4.66 -1.33
C GLU A 140 18.39 4.02 0.05
N GLU A 141 18.31 4.82 1.12
CA GLU A 141 18.14 4.32 2.48
C GLU A 141 16.74 3.76 2.72
N VAL A 142 15.69 4.40 2.19
CA VAL A 142 14.28 3.97 2.36
C VAL A 142 14.00 2.57 1.79
N LYS A 143 14.84 2.08 0.88
CA LYS A 143 14.75 0.73 0.29
C LYS A 143 15.24 -0.38 1.22
N LYS A 144 15.86 -0.03 2.35
CA LYS A 144 16.47 -0.98 3.28
C LYS A 144 15.50 -1.29 4.40
N ALA A 145 15.44 -2.57 4.79
CA ALA A 145 14.60 -3.04 5.91
C ALA A 145 14.83 -2.29 7.24
N GLY A 146 16.02 -1.70 7.43
CA GLY A 146 16.39 -0.98 8.66
C GLY A 146 16.11 0.53 8.65
N TYR A 147 15.43 1.07 7.63
CA TYR A 147 15.08 2.50 7.62
C TYR A 147 14.07 2.81 8.74
N THR A 148 14.34 3.87 9.51
CA THR A 148 13.55 4.25 10.70
C THR A 148 12.88 5.61 10.57
N GLY A 149 12.99 6.28 9.43
CA GLY A 149 12.37 7.59 9.17
C GLY A 149 10.88 7.51 8.78
N TRP A 150 10.24 6.37 8.97
CA TRP A 150 8.83 6.15 8.70
C TRP A 150 7.95 6.82 9.75
N GLU A 151 6.89 7.49 9.29
CA GLU A 151 5.82 8.03 10.13
C GLU A 151 4.54 7.21 9.91
N THR A 152 3.87 6.83 11.00
CA THR A 152 2.64 6.04 10.93
C THR A 152 1.49 6.83 10.28
N ILE A 153 0.96 6.31 9.18
CA ILE A 153 -0.25 6.80 8.51
C ILE A 153 -1.49 6.05 9.04
N LEU A 154 -1.37 4.72 9.14
CA LEU A 154 -2.41 3.82 9.64
C LEU A 154 -1.76 2.81 10.60
N ALA A 155 -2.13 2.87 11.88
CA ALA A 155 -1.74 1.85 12.84
C ALA A 155 -2.32 0.48 12.44
N LYS A 156 -1.72 -0.62 12.94
CA LYS A 156 -2.14 -2.00 12.61
C LYS A 156 -3.66 -2.17 12.68
N GLN A 157 -4.24 -2.65 11.58
CA GLN A 157 -5.64 -3.02 11.44
C GLN A 157 -5.74 -4.50 11.07
N GLU A 158 -6.67 -5.22 11.69
CA GLU A 158 -7.04 -6.58 11.30
C GLU A 158 -7.68 -6.58 9.91
N CYS A 159 -7.32 -7.56 9.09
CA CYS A 159 -7.89 -7.77 7.77
C CYS A 159 -8.65 -9.10 7.74
N GLY A 160 -9.77 -9.12 7.02
CA GLY A 160 -10.52 -10.34 6.75
C GLY A 160 -10.19 -10.96 5.39
N PRO A 161 -10.64 -12.20 5.15
CA PRO A 161 -10.42 -12.87 3.87
C PRO A 161 -11.29 -12.29 2.76
N THR A 162 -10.73 -12.19 1.56
CA THR A 162 -11.45 -11.87 0.31
C THR A 162 -12.37 -10.65 0.38
N GLN A 163 -11.93 -9.57 1.02
CA GLN A 163 -12.73 -8.37 1.20
C GLN A 163 -11.91 -7.08 1.08
N ARG A 164 -12.61 -5.99 0.79
CA ARG A 164 -12.06 -4.64 0.79
C ARG A 164 -12.18 -4.04 2.19
N HIS A 165 -11.18 -3.26 2.59
CA HIS A 165 -11.14 -2.49 3.82
C HIS A 165 -10.81 -1.04 3.44
N GLY A 166 -11.58 -0.07 3.93
CA GLY A 166 -11.38 1.35 3.66
C GLY A 166 -11.49 2.19 4.92
#